data_AF-A0A0K3A541-F1
#
_entry.id   AF-A0A0K3A541-F1
#
_cell.length_a   1.000
_cell.length_b   1.000
_cell.length_c   1.000
_cell.angle_alpha   90.00
_cell.angle_beta   90.00
_cell.angle_gamma   90.00
#
_symmetry.space_group_name_H-M   'P 1'
#
loop_
_entity.id
_entity.type
_entity.pdbx_description
1 polymer ?
#
loop_
_entity_poly.entity_id
_entity_poly.type
_entity_poly.pdbx_seq_one_letter_code
_entity_poly.pdbx_strand_id
1 'polypeptide(L)'
;MKDSSTGRFSPVPYALGLLVLGGLVAALTWPAWGIVPKWMKEPGWPAWLQAVGSLVAIVVAIAVPAYLASLDRRAREADAITRARSFALQHYAALEILVEHLYANRHNNPFGRVIADHNSLIGVEAAFNTCGIPPGDLYLLGSAAQPVQRAFALVAQSASMNLRRASAAQRGEAIAAYDQHRNQLLLDASDAMDEGIAAIAKLLR
;
A
#
# COMPACT_ATOMS: atom_id res chain seq x y z
N MET A 1 -21.34 -0.20 22.64
CA MET A 1 -21.54 -1.39 21.79
C MET A 1 -22.67 -1.07 20.82
N LYS A 2 -22.35 -0.80 19.56
CA LYS A 2 -23.33 -0.60 18.48
C LYS A 2 -22.94 -1.61 17.41
N ASP A 3 -23.82 -2.58 17.21
CA ASP A 3 -23.66 -3.63 16.21
C ASP A 3 -23.59 -2.99 14.83
N SER A 4 -22.39 -2.97 14.26
CA SER A 4 -22.21 -2.69 12.84
C SER A 4 -22.68 -3.93 12.09
N SER A 5 -23.91 -3.89 11.60
CA SER A 5 -24.39 -4.81 10.58
C SER A 5 -23.49 -4.65 9.35
N THR A 6 -22.42 -5.43 9.29
CA THR A 6 -21.72 -5.75 8.05
C THR A 6 -22.75 -6.39 7.14
N GLY A 7 -23.40 -5.57 6.32
CA GLY A 7 -24.17 -6.00 5.19
C GLY A 7 -23.22 -6.76 4.27
N ARG A 8 -23.13 -8.07 4.47
CA ARG A 8 -22.60 -9.02 3.50
C ARG A 8 -23.44 -8.82 2.25
N PHE A 9 -22.96 -7.97 1.33
CA PHE A 9 -23.49 -7.90 -0.01
C PHE A 9 -23.14 -9.22 -0.68
N SER A 10 -24.08 -10.17 -0.56
CA SER A 10 -24.05 -11.40 -1.30
C SER A 10 -24.15 -11.03 -2.79
N PRO A 11 -23.23 -11.48 -3.65
CA PRO A 11 -23.35 -11.30 -5.10
C PRO A 11 -24.50 -12.15 -5.68
N VAL A 12 -25.08 -13.06 -4.88
CA VAL A 12 -26.16 -13.97 -5.25
C VAL A 12 -27.38 -13.24 -5.83
N PRO A 13 -27.98 -12.20 -5.22
CA PRO A 13 -29.10 -11.46 -5.82
C PRO A 13 -28.79 -10.83 -7.18
N TYR A 14 -27.56 -10.37 -7.43
CA TYR A 14 -27.18 -9.76 -8.71
C TYR A 14 -26.87 -10.80 -9.79
N ALA A 15 -26.26 -11.92 -9.41
CA ALA A 15 -26.10 -13.08 -10.28
C ALA A 15 -27.47 -13.68 -10.64
N LEU A 16 -28.41 -13.74 -9.69
CA LEU A 16 -29.80 -14.11 -9.94
C LEU A 16 -30.49 -13.09 -10.85
N GLY A 17 -30.27 -11.79 -10.64
CA GLY A 17 -30.80 -10.73 -11.51
C GLY A 17 -30.33 -10.86 -12.95
N LEU A 18 -29.03 -11.15 -13.16
CA LEU A 18 -28.46 -11.37 -14.49
C LEU A 18 -28.88 -12.71 -15.12
N LEU A 19 -29.02 -13.78 -14.33
CA LEU A 19 -29.55 -15.06 -14.81
C LEU A 19 -31.05 -14.97 -15.15
N VAL A 20 -31.82 -14.22 -14.36
CA VAL A 20 -33.23 -13.95 -14.64
C VAL A 20 -33.35 -13.06 -15.86
N LEU A 21 -32.60 -11.96 -15.98
CA LEU A 21 -32.63 -11.12 -17.18
C LEU A 21 -32.14 -11.88 -18.43
N GLY A 22 -31.02 -12.58 -18.32
CA GLY A 22 -30.45 -13.37 -19.41
C GLY A 22 -31.35 -14.53 -19.82
N GLY A 23 -31.96 -15.22 -18.84
CA GLY A 23 -32.95 -16.27 -19.06
C GLY A 23 -34.27 -15.75 -19.62
N LEU A 24 -34.70 -14.54 -19.24
CA LEU A 24 -35.94 -13.92 -19.70
C LEU A 24 -35.77 -13.33 -21.10
N VAL A 25 -34.59 -12.79 -21.43
CA VAL A 25 -34.19 -12.42 -22.80
C VAL A 25 -34.08 -13.69 -23.66
N ALA A 26 -33.40 -14.73 -23.18
CA ALA A 26 -33.30 -16.00 -23.90
C ALA A 26 -34.67 -16.65 -24.13
N ALA A 27 -35.58 -16.63 -23.15
CA ALA A 27 -36.95 -17.13 -23.27
C ALA A 27 -37.84 -16.26 -24.17
N LEU A 28 -37.59 -14.94 -24.25
CA LEU A 28 -38.26 -14.07 -25.20
C LEU A 28 -37.75 -14.24 -26.63
N THR A 29 -36.45 -14.50 -26.82
CA THR A 29 -35.83 -14.62 -28.14
C THR A 29 -35.84 -16.05 -28.69
N TRP A 30 -35.96 -17.05 -27.82
CA TRP A 30 -36.02 -18.46 -28.19
C TRP A 30 -37.19 -19.11 -27.46
N PRO A 31 -38.34 -19.35 -28.13
CA PRO A 31 -39.40 -20.11 -27.52
C PRO A 31 -38.90 -21.55 -27.42
N ALA A 32 -38.50 -21.99 -26.23
CA ALA A 32 -38.06 -23.36 -25.94
C ALA A 32 -39.16 -24.42 -26.18
N TRP A 33 -40.38 -23.97 -26.47
CA TRP A 33 -41.51 -24.76 -26.91
C TRP A 33 -41.81 -24.29 -28.33
N GLY A 34 -41.69 -25.16 -29.34
CA GLY A 34 -41.75 -24.87 -30.78
C GLY A 34 -43.05 -24.25 -31.34
N ILE A 35 -43.74 -23.43 -30.56
CA ILE A 35 -44.88 -22.60 -30.91
C ILE A 35 -44.35 -21.18 -31.04
N VAL A 36 -43.86 -20.83 -32.23
CA VAL A 36 -43.67 -19.43 -32.62
C VAL A 36 -45.07 -18.82 -32.74
N PRO A 37 -45.46 -17.87 -31.87
CA PRO A 37 -46.79 -17.31 -31.92
C PRO A 37 -46.99 -16.56 -33.25
N LYS A 38 -48.23 -16.57 -33.79
CA LYS A 38 -48.51 -16.07 -35.16
C LYS A 38 -48.06 -14.62 -35.40
N TRP A 39 -48.04 -13.78 -34.36
CA TRP A 39 -47.51 -12.41 -34.41
C TRP A 39 -45.98 -12.31 -34.57
N MET A 40 -45.22 -13.36 -34.27
CA MET A 40 -43.79 -13.48 -34.61
C MET A 40 -43.55 -13.99 -36.04
N LYS A 41 -44.59 -14.54 -36.70
CA LYS A 41 -44.52 -14.97 -38.11
C LYS A 41 -44.84 -13.86 -39.09
N GLU A 42 -45.24 -12.68 -38.59
CA GLU A 42 -45.31 -11.50 -39.41
C GLU A 42 -43.87 -11.04 -39.71
N PRO A 43 -43.52 -10.75 -40.98
CA PRO A 43 -42.15 -10.42 -41.41
C PRO A 43 -41.62 -9.09 -40.82
N GLY A 44 -42.38 -8.47 -39.92
CA GLY A 44 -42.09 -7.20 -39.28
C GLY A 44 -41.41 -7.31 -37.92
N TRP A 45 -40.96 -8.50 -37.46
CA TRP A 45 -40.01 -8.50 -36.34
C TRP A 45 -38.71 -7.91 -36.85
N PRO A 46 -38.38 -6.70 -36.46
CA PRO A 46 -37.44 -5.95 -37.24
C PRO A 46 -36.04 -6.34 -36.78
N ALA A 47 -35.18 -6.71 -37.72
CA ALA A 47 -33.79 -7.09 -37.47
C ALA A 47 -33.02 -6.12 -36.56
N TRP A 48 -33.49 -4.86 -36.45
CA TRP A 48 -32.98 -3.87 -35.50
C TRP A 48 -33.12 -4.29 -34.04
N LEU A 49 -34.15 -5.03 -33.63
CA LEU A 49 -34.31 -5.50 -32.25
C LEU A 49 -33.22 -6.52 -31.87
N GLN A 50 -32.87 -7.42 -32.79
CA GLN A 50 -31.79 -8.38 -32.59
C GLN A 50 -30.41 -7.69 -32.60
N ALA A 51 -30.22 -6.72 -33.50
CA ALA A 51 -29.00 -5.92 -33.57
C ALA A 51 -28.79 -5.08 -32.29
N VAL A 52 -29.83 -4.39 -31.81
CA VAL A 52 -29.76 -3.60 -30.56
C VAL A 52 -29.57 -4.51 -29.34
N GLY A 53 -30.26 -5.65 -29.28
CA GLY A 53 -30.09 -6.63 -28.20
C GLY A 53 -28.66 -7.20 -28.14
N SER A 54 -28.07 -7.54 -29.30
CA SER A 54 -26.68 -7.96 -29.41
C SER A 54 -25.71 -6.88 -28.93
N LEU A 55 -25.94 -5.63 -29.33
CA LEU A 55 -25.08 -4.51 -28.98
C LEU A 55 -25.13 -4.21 -27.47
N VAL A 56 -26.32 -4.24 -26.87
CA VAL A 56 -26.51 -4.12 -25.42
C VAL A 56 -25.84 -5.28 -24.69
N ALA A 57 -25.99 -6.52 -25.16
CA ALA A 57 -25.35 -7.69 -24.55
C ALA A 57 -23.82 -7.56 -24.55
N ILE A 58 -23.21 -7.09 -25.63
CA ILE A 58 -21.77 -6.85 -25.73
C ILE A 58 -21.33 -5.74 -24.75
N VAL A 59 -22.05 -4.63 -24.69
CA VAL A 59 -21.73 -3.52 -23.78
C VAL A 59 -21.80 -3.99 -22.33
N VAL A 60 -22.84 -4.73 -21.95
CA VAL A 60 -23.00 -5.29 -20.59
C VAL A 60 -21.89 -6.29 -20.27
N ALA A 61 -21.50 -7.15 -21.23
CA ALA A 61 -20.44 -8.13 -21.05
C ALA A 61 -19.07 -7.49 -20.78
N ILE A 62 -18.83 -6.26 -21.24
CA ILE A 62 -17.59 -5.51 -20.96
C ILE A 62 -17.73 -4.65 -19.69
N ALA A 63 -18.87 -3.98 -19.53
CA ALA A 63 -19.09 -3.03 -18.45
C ALA A 63 -19.18 -3.71 -17.07
N VAL A 64 -19.83 -4.89 -16.98
CA VAL A 64 -20.00 -5.59 -15.70
C VAL A 64 -18.66 -6.08 -15.11
N PRO A 65 -17.78 -6.77 -15.85
CA PRO A 65 -16.46 -7.15 -15.33
C PRO A 65 -15.61 -5.94 -14.95
N ALA A 66 -15.64 -4.86 -15.76
CA ALA A 66 -14.90 -3.64 -15.47
C ALA A 66 -15.38 -2.98 -14.17
N TYR A 67 -16.71 -2.94 -13.95
CA TYR A 67 -17.30 -2.41 -12.74
C TYR A 67 -16.95 -3.26 -11.51
N LEU A 68 -17.08 -4.59 -11.60
CA LEU A 68 -16.69 -5.51 -10.52
C LEU A 68 -15.21 -5.37 -10.17
N ALA A 69 -14.33 -5.31 -11.17
CA ALA A 69 -12.90 -5.08 -10.96
C ALA A 69 -12.63 -3.72 -10.27
N SER A 70 -13.41 -2.69 -10.56
CA SER A 70 -13.28 -1.38 -9.92
C SER A 70 -13.72 -1.42 -8.44
N LEU A 71 -14.78 -2.16 -8.12
CA LEU A 71 -15.24 -2.33 -6.74
C LEU A 71 -14.23 -3.14 -5.92
N ASP A 72 -13.69 -4.22 -6.49
CA ASP A 72 -12.65 -5.02 -5.85
C ASP A 72 -11.39 -4.20 -5.56
N ARG A 73 -10.98 -3.32 -6.47
CA ARG A 73 -9.85 -2.40 -6.23
C ARG A 73 -10.11 -1.49 -5.05
N ARG A 74 -11.30 -0.87 -4.99
CA ARG A 74 -11.69 0.02 -3.88
C ARG A 74 -11.75 -0.72 -2.54
N ALA A 75 -12.27 -1.95 -2.53
CA ALA A 75 -12.30 -2.78 -1.33
C ALA A 75 -10.88 -3.10 -0.83
N ARG A 76 -9.98 -3.49 -1.75
CA ARG A 76 -8.57 -3.78 -1.44
C ARG A 76 -7.83 -2.54 -0.94
N GLU A 77 -8.12 -1.37 -1.49
CA GLU A 77 -7.56 -0.09 -1.03
C GLU A 77 -8.02 0.23 0.40
N ALA A 78 -9.30 0.05 0.71
CA ALA A 78 -9.83 0.25 2.06
C ALA A 78 -9.19 -0.71 3.09
N ASP A 79 -9.03 -1.99 2.72
CA ASP A 79 -8.37 -2.99 3.56
C ASP A 79 -6.86 -2.70 3.73
N ALA A 80 -6.20 -2.18 2.69
CA ALA A 80 -4.81 -1.76 2.75
C ALA A 80 -4.62 -0.56 3.70
N ILE A 81 -5.50 0.45 3.63
CA ILE A 81 -5.48 1.61 4.53
C ILE A 81 -5.70 1.18 5.97
N THR A 82 -6.66 0.28 6.21
CA THR A 82 -6.96 -0.23 7.56
C THR A 82 -5.76 -0.97 8.14
N ARG A 83 -5.10 -1.82 7.35
CA ARG A 83 -3.87 -2.52 7.76
C ARG A 83 -2.72 -1.56 8.03
N ALA A 84 -2.52 -0.57 7.16
CA ALA A 84 -1.49 0.45 7.33
C ALA A 84 -1.71 1.24 8.63
N ARG A 85 -2.95 1.62 8.93
CA ARG A 85 -3.33 2.30 10.17
C ARG A 85 -3.06 1.44 11.41
N SER A 86 -3.47 0.17 11.39
CA SER A 86 -3.23 -0.76 12.51
C SER A 86 -1.73 -0.97 12.75
N PHE A 87 -0.96 -1.18 11.68
CA PHE A 87 0.50 -1.34 11.76
C PHE A 87 1.17 -0.07 12.29
N ALA A 88 0.78 1.10 11.77
CA ALA A 88 1.29 2.38 12.22
C ALA A 88 1.02 2.59 13.72
N LEU A 89 -0.20 2.30 14.20
CA LEU A 89 -0.55 2.43 15.62
C LEU A 89 0.24 1.46 16.51
N GLN A 90 0.42 0.22 16.05
CA GLN A 90 1.17 -0.80 16.80
C GLN A 90 2.65 -0.41 16.97
N HIS A 91 3.24 0.22 15.96
CA HIS A 91 4.67 0.52 15.92
C HIS A 91 5.01 2.01 16.10
N TYR A 92 4.02 2.86 16.37
CA TYR A 92 4.20 4.31 16.44
C TYR A 92 5.26 4.70 17.48
N ALA A 93 5.15 4.18 18.70
CA ALA A 93 6.10 4.49 19.78
C ALA A 93 7.55 4.07 19.44
N ALA A 94 7.71 2.93 18.75
CA ALA A 94 9.03 2.45 18.35
C ALA A 94 9.65 3.34 17.26
N LEU A 95 8.82 3.84 16.32
CA LEU A 95 9.26 4.81 15.32
C LEU A 95 9.60 6.16 15.95
N GLU A 96 8.81 6.62 16.92
CA GLU A 96 9.02 7.89 17.63
C GLU A 96 10.35 7.93 18.38
N ILE A 97 10.71 6.83 19.07
CA ILE A 97 12.02 6.72 19.75
C ILE A 97 13.17 6.83 18.73
N LEU A 98 13.06 6.16 17.59
CA LEU A 98 14.09 6.22 16.55
C LEU A 98 14.19 7.62 15.95
N VAL A 99 13.06 8.27 15.70
CA VAL A 99 12.96 9.66 15.23
C VAL A 99 13.64 10.62 16.21
N GLU A 100 13.37 10.48 17.50
CA GLU A 100 13.97 11.32 18.54
C GLU A 100 15.51 11.24 18.53
N HIS A 101 16.05 10.03 18.42
CA HIS A 101 17.50 9.83 18.36
C HIS A 101 18.11 10.38 17.06
N LEU A 102 17.41 10.23 15.92
CA LEU A 102 17.83 10.81 14.65
C LEU A 102 17.84 12.34 14.71
N TYR A 103 16.83 12.95 15.32
CA TYR A 103 16.80 14.40 15.53
C TYR A 103 17.86 14.89 16.49
N ALA A 104 18.09 14.19 17.61
CA ALA A 104 19.15 14.54 18.54
C ALA A 104 20.52 14.51 17.83
N ASN A 105 20.76 13.51 16.99
CA ASN A 105 21.97 13.43 16.19
C ASN A 105 22.08 14.58 15.18
N ARG A 106 21.00 14.91 14.45
CA ARG A 106 20.95 16.05 13.52
C ARG A 106 21.17 17.38 14.23
N HIS A 107 20.59 17.57 15.40
CA HIS A 107 20.74 18.78 16.21
C HIS A 107 22.21 18.98 16.62
N ASN A 108 22.88 17.90 17.03
CA ASN A 108 24.27 17.92 17.44
C ASN A 108 25.25 18.04 16.25
N ASN A 109 24.87 17.56 15.07
CA ASN A 109 25.69 17.64 13.85
C ASN A 109 24.87 17.94 12.59
N PRO A 110 24.41 19.18 12.41
CA PRO A 110 23.51 19.52 11.31
C PRO A 110 24.16 19.48 9.91
N PHE A 111 25.50 19.50 9.86
CA PHE A 111 26.27 19.56 8.61
C PHE A 111 26.99 18.25 8.27
N GLY A 112 26.74 17.18 9.02
CA GLY A 112 27.33 15.87 8.75
C GLY A 112 28.87 15.84 8.89
N ARG A 113 29.44 16.78 9.66
CA ARG A 113 30.90 16.88 9.86
C ARG A 113 31.43 15.70 10.66
N VAL A 114 32.74 15.50 10.67
CA VAL A 114 33.36 14.49 11.55
C VAL A 114 33.09 14.88 13.00
N ILE A 115 32.41 13.99 13.75
CA ILE A 115 32.05 14.23 15.16
C ILE A 115 33.15 13.62 16.04
N ALA A 116 33.61 14.37 17.03
CA ALA A 116 34.51 13.85 18.06
C ALA A 116 33.76 12.89 19.01
N ASP A 117 32.52 13.22 19.37
CA ASP A 117 31.64 12.41 20.19
C ASP A 117 30.81 11.41 19.35
N HIS A 118 31.01 10.12 19.60
CA HIS A 118 30.33 9.04 18.89
C HIS A 118 29.04 8.58 19.60
N ASN A 119 28.73 9.15 20.77
CA ASN A 119 27.60 8.72 21.59
C ASN A 119 26.25 8.92 20.87
N SER A 120 26.11 10.00 20.08
CA SER A 120 24.88 10.23 19.31
C SER A 120 24.64 9.18 18.24
N LEU A 121 25.71 8.71 17.58
CA LEU A 121 25.64 7.66 16.56
C LEU A 121 25.29 6.31 17.16
N ILE A 122 25.92 5.98 18.29
CA ILE A 122 25.63 4.76 19.04
C ILE A 122 24.18 4.77 19.55
N GLY A 123 23.68 5.93 20.01
CA GLY A 123 22.29 6.10 20.43
C GLY A 123 21.30 5.79 19.30
N VAL A 124 21.53 6.29 18.09
CA VAL A 124 20.69 6.00 16.92
C VAL A 124 20.72 4.51 16.56
N GLU A 125 21.90 3.88 16.56
CA GLU A 125 22.04 2.46 16.25
C GLU A 125 21.37 1.58 17.32
N ALA A 126 21.49 1.95 18.60
CA ALA A 126 20.80 1.27 19.69
C ALA A 126 19.27 1.42 19.60
N ALA A 127 18.77 2.62 19.28
CA ALA A 127 17.36 2.86 19.07
C ALA A 127 16.81 2.04 17.88
N PHE A 128 17.57 1.96 16.78
CA PHE A 128 17.22 1.15 15.62
C PHE A 128 17.13 -0.35 15.96
N ASN A 129 18.12 -0.88 16.68
CA ASN A 129 18.12 -2.28 17.12
C ASN A 129 16.97 -2.58 18.10
N THR A 130 16.56 -1.59 18.90
CA THR A 130 15.46 -1.71 19.87
C THR A 130 14.09 -1.54 19.23
N CYS A 131 14.00 -0.83 18.10
CA CYS A 131 12.75 -0.56 17.37
C CYS A 131 12.00 -1.86 17.03
N GLY A 132 12.74 -2.94 16.73
CA GLY A 132 12.19 -4.29 16.61
C GLY A 132 11.20 -4.48 15.45
N ILE A 133 11.05 -3.48 14.58
CA ILE A 133 10.17 -3.54 13.42
C ILE A 133 10.85 -4.39 12.34
N PRO A 134 10.23 -5.48 11.87
CA PRO A 134 10.78 -6.26 10.77
C PRO A 134 10.83 -5.40 9.50
N PRO A 135 11.99 -5.21 8.84
CA PRO A 135 12.08 -4.40 7.62
C PRO A 135 11.16 -4.93 6.50
N GLY A 136 10.97 -6.26 6.50
CA GLY A 136 10.09 -6.96 5.57
C GLY A 136 8.60 -6.67 5.76
N ASP A 137 8.18 -6.09 6.89
CA ASP A 137 6.78 -5.75 7.18
C ASP A 137 6.45 -4.27 6.98
N LEU A 138 7.47 -3.43 6.78
CA LEU A 138 7.28 -1.99 6.55
C LEU A 138 6.40 -1.68 5.34
N TYR A 139 6.29 -2.59 4.36
CA TYR A 139 5.40 -2.44 3.20
C TYR A 139 3.91 -2.33 3.60
N LEU A 140 3.55 -2.82 4.80
CA LEU A 140 2.19 -2.73 5.31
C LEU A 140 1.75 -1.28 5.55
N LEU A 141 2.70 -0.33 5.68
CA LEU A 141 2.43 1.11 5.75
C LEU A 141 1.90 1.71 4.42
N GLY A 142 1.86 0.93 3.33
CA GLY A 142 1.35 1.39 2.05
C GLY A 142 2.18 2.55 1.49
N SER A 143 1.54 3.68 1.18
CA SER A 143 2.24 4.85 0.63
C SER A 143 3.25 5.48 1.60
N ALA A 144 3.10 5.28 2.91
CA ALA A 144 4.06 5.74 3.91
C ALA A 144 5.26 4.79 4.08
N ALA A 145 5.25 3.61 3.45
CA ALA A 145 6.30 2.60 3.60
C ALA A 145 7.65 3.06 3.04
N GLN A 146 7.66 3.64 1.83
CA GLN A 146 8.89 4.00 1.12
C GLN A 146 9.84 4.91 1.92
N PRO A 147 9.39 6.06 2.46
CA PRO A 147 10.26 6.93 3.25
C PRO A 147 10.80 6.24 4.52
N VAL A 148 9.95 5.49 5.24
CA VAL A 148 10.35 4.75 6.44
C VAL A 148 11.35 3.64 6.09
N GLN A 149 11.11 2.87 5.04
CA GLN A 149 12.03 1.84 4.54
C GLN A 149 13.38 2.41 4.14
N ARG A 150 13.37 3.57 3.47
CA ARG A 150 14.60 4.29 3.11
C ARG A 150 15.38 4.69 4.36
N ALA A 151 14.72 5.28 5.36
CA ALA A 151 15.36 5.64 6.62
C ALA A 151 15.97 4.40 7.31
N PHE A 152 15.23 3.30 7.39
CA PHE A 152 15.72 2.04 7.97
C PHE A 152 16.94 1.50 7.21
N ALA A 153 16.92 1.54 5.88
CA ALA A 153 18.03 1.08 5.06
C ALA A 153 19.29 1.94 5.27
N LEU A 154 19.14 3.26 5.40
CA LEU A 154 20.24 4.19 5.64
C LEU A 154 20.87 3.99 7.03
N VAL A 155 20.06 3.77 8.07
CA VAL A 155 20.57 3.45 9.42
C VAL A 155 21.26 2.07 9.44
N ALA A 156 20.70 1.07 8.77
CA ALA A 156 21.36 -0.23 8.63
C ALA A 156 22.70 -0.11 7.87
N GLN A 157 22.75 0.74 6.84
CA GLN A 157 23.97 1.04 6.10
C GLN A 157 25.01 1.73 6.99
N SER A 158 24.63 2.69 7.83
CA SER A 158 25.56 3.37 8.75
C SER A 158 26.16 2.41 9.77
N ALA A 159 25.37 1.46 10.28
CA ALA A 159 25.84 0.40 11.18
C ALA A 159 26.85 -0.52 10.49
N SER A 160 26.58 -0.92 9.24
CA SER A 160 27.51 -1.74 8.46
C SER A 160 28.85 -1.03 8.19
N MET A 161 28.82 0.29 8.06
CA MET A 161 30.03 1.09 7.88
C MET A 161 30.89 1.16 9.14
N ASN A 162 30.31 1.00 10.33
CA ASN A 162 31.09 0.95 11.57
C ASN A 162 32.09 -0.22 11.56
N LEU A 163 31.69 -1.37 11.00
CA LEU A 163 32.57 -2.53 10.84
C LEU A 163 33.71 -2.24 9.86
N ARG A 164 33.40 -1.56 8.74
CA ARG A 164 34.41 -1.17 7.73
C ARG A 164 35.37 -0.12 8.28
N ARG A 165 34.87 0.82 9.09
CA ARG A 165 35.66 1.81 9.80
C ARG A 165 36.62 1.13 10.78
N ALA A 166 36.14 0.16 11.56
CA ALA A 166 36.97 -0.58 12.51
C ALA A 166 38.12 -1.33 11.82
N SER A 167 37.87 -1.96 10.67
CA SER A 167 38.93 -2.62 9.90
C SER A 167 39.90 -1.64 9.26
N ALA A 168 39.43 -0.49 8.74
CA ALA A 168 40.28 0.58 8.24
C ALA A 168 41.19 1.16 9.34
N ALA A 169 40.66 1.35 10.56
CA ALA A 169 41.42 1.81 11.72
C ALA A 169 42.57 0.84 12.07
N GLN A 170 42.31 -0.47 12.02
CA GLN A 170 43.34 -1.50 12.25
C GLN A 170 44.46 -1.47 11.22
N ARG A 171 44.17 -1.02 9.98
CA ARG A 171 45.16 -0.85 8.91
C ARG A 171 45.90 0.50 8.98
N GLY A 172 45.57 1.37 9.94
CA GLY A 172 46.14 2.71 10.04
C GLY A 172 45.63 3.68 8.96
N GLU A 173 44.50 3.38 8.32
CA GLU A 173 43.89 4.23 7.30
C GLU A 173 43.13 5.41 7.94
N ALA A 174 42.96 6.49 7.17
CA ALA A 174 42.19 7.65 7.61
C ALA A 174 40.69 7.34 7.71
N ILE A 175 40.16 7.30 8.93
CA ILE A 175 38.75 6.99 9.22
C ILE A 175 37.78 8.17 9.08
N ALA A 176 38.31 9.40 8.93
CA ALA A 176 37.51 10.62 8.89
C ALA A 176 36.44 10.61 7.77
N ALA A 177 36.78 10.06 6.60
CA ALA A 177 35.85 9.94 5.48
C ALA A 177 34.69 8.96 5.79
N TYR A 178 34.96 7.88 6.53
CA TYR A 178 33.92 6.95 6.98
C TYR A 178 32.98 7.61 7.99
N ASP A 179 33.52 8.37 8.93
CA ASP A 179 32.73 9.04 9.95
C ASP A 179 31.85 10.14 9.34
N GLN A 180 32.39 10.94 8.42
CA GLN A 180 31.61 11.92 7.66
C GLN A 180 30.48 11.26 6.84
N HIS A 181 30.78 10.17 6.13
CA HIS A 181 29.76 9.48 5.34
C HIS A 181 28.67 8.85 6.21
N ARG A 182 29.02 8.24 7.35
CA ARG A 182 28.04 7.72 8.31
C ARG A 182 27.11 8.81 8.83
N ASN A 183 27.65 9.99 9.13
CA ASN A 183 26.83 11.12 9.57
C ASN A 183 25.86 11.57 8.48
N GLN A 184 26.33 11.64 7.22
CA GLN A 184 25.45 12.00 6.11
C GLN A 184 24.30 11.00 5.94
N LEU A 185 24.58 9.69 6.05
CA LEU A 185 23.54 8.66 5.99
C LEU A 185 22.46 8.84 7.07
N LEU A 186 22.86 9.23 8.29
CA LEU A 186 21.90 9.46 9.37
C LEU A 186 21.11 10.76 9.21
N LEU A 187 21.70 11.80 8.60
CA LEU A 187 20.97 13.01 8.23
C LEU A 187 19.91 12.70 7.16
N ASP A 188 20.31 11.99 6.11
CA ASP A 188 19.40 11.54 5.05
C ASP A 188 18.31 10.61 5.62
N ALA A 189 18.65 9.80 6.63
CA ALA A 189 17.68 8.96 7.33
C ALA A 189 16.68 9.79 8.16
N SER A 190 17.14 10.86 8.82
CA SER A 190 16.27 11.81 9.52
C SER A 190 15.29 12.46 8.54
N ASP A 191 15.77 12.97 7.41
CA ASP A 191 14.91 13.59 6.38
C ASP A 191 13.87 12.59 5.84
N ALA A 192 14.29 11.36 5.53
CA ALA A 192 13.38 10.32 5.09
C ALA A 192 12.37 9.91 6.18
N MET A 193 12.77 9.90 7.45
CA MET A 193 11.87 9.58 8.54
C MET A 193 10.82 10.70 8.76
N ASP A 194 11.19 11.97 8.59
CA ASP A 194 10.25 13.10 8.66
C ASP A 194 9.13 12.97 7.64
N GLU A 195 9.50 12.64 6.40
CA GLU A 195 8.54 12.36 5.33
C GLU A 195 7.64 11.17 5.69
N GLY A 196 8.22 10.12 6.28
CA GLY A 196 7.51 8.92 6.71
C GLY A 196 6.49 9.19 7.82
N ILE A 197 6.89 9.90 8.87
CA ILE A 197 6.02 10.29 9.97
C ILE A 197 4.92 11.23 9.48
N ALA A 198 5.24 12.18 8.60
CA ALA A 198 4.23 13.05 8.00
C ALA A 198 3.20 12.25 7.16
N ALA A 199 3.65 11.22 6.44
CA ALA A 199 2.77 10.33 5.70
C ALA A 199 1.91 9.45 6.62
N ILE A 200 2.49 8.91 7.70
CA ILE A 200 1.77 8.16 8.73
C ILE A 200 0.71 9.05 9.40
N ALA A 201 1.05 10.30 9.74
CA ALA A 201 0.11 11.25 10.33
C ALA A 201 -1.09 11.53 9.41
N LYS A 202 -0.89 11.53 8.08
CA LYS A 202 -2.01 11.62 7.11
C LYS A 202 -2.88 10.38 7.09
N LEU A 203 -2.33 9.18 7.34
CA LEU A 203 -3.08 7.93 7.43
C LEU A 203 -3.93 7.82 8.72
N LEU A 204 -3.53 8.53 9.78
CA LEU A 204 -4.20 8.48 11.08
C LEU A 204 -5.34 9.50 11.24
N ARG A 205 -5.38 10.55 10.40
CA ARG A 205 -6.44 11.56 10.36
C ARG A 205 -7.68 11.03 9.64
#